data_AF-D0E9K9-F1
#
_entry.id   AF-D0E9K9-F1
#
_cell.length_a   1.000
_cell.length_b   1.000
_cell.length_c   1.000
_cell.angle_alpha   90.00
_cell.angle_beta   90.00
_cell.angle_gamma   90.00
#
_symmetry.space_group_name_H-M   'P 1'
#
loop_
_entity.id
_entity.type
_entity.pdbx_description
1 polymer ?
#
loop_
_entity_poly.entity_id
_entity_poly.type
_entity_poly.pdbx_seq_one_letter_code
_entity_poly.pdbx_strand_id
1 'polypeptide(L)' 'MSRYRGPRVRIIRRLGTLPGLTNKTPQLKSGSINQSTSNKKISQYRILLEEKQKLRFHYGITERQLLNYVRIARKA' A
#
# COMPACT_ATOMS: atom_id res chain seq x y z
N MET A 1 1.59 13.80 14.54
CA MET A 1 1.62 12.75 13.50
C MET A 1 0.38 12.88 12.62
N SER A 2 0.53 13.11 11.32
CA SER A 2 -0.61 13.07 10.41
C SER A 2 -0.97 11.62 10.11
N ARG A 3 -2.25 11.26 10.31
CA ARG A 3 -2.78 9.93 9.97
C ARG A 3 -3.49 10.01 8.62
N TYR A 4 -3.49 8.92 7.86
CA TYR A 4 -4.27 8.83 6.63
C TYR A 4 -5.77 8.82 6.96
N ARG A 5 -6.52 9.78 6.40
CA ARG A 5 -7.98 9.92 6.59
C ARG A 5 -8.81 9.63 5.33
N GLY A 6 -8.15 9.21 4.24
CA GLY A 6 -8.83 8.94 2.98
C GLY A 6 -9.49 7.54 2.89
N PRO A 7 -10.03 7.20 1.71
CA PRO A 7 -10.75 5.94 1.50
C PRO A 7 -9.80 4.72 1.55
N ARG A 8 -9.95 3.89 2.59
CA ARG A 8 -9.09 2.71 2.84
C ARG A 8 -9.27 1.59 1.80
N VAL A 9 -10.49 1.37 1.31
CA VAL A 9 -10.79 0.33 0.30
C VAL A 9 -10.04 0.59 -1.03
N ARG A 10 -9.81 1.86 -1.38
CA ARG A 10 -9.03 2.24 -2.56
C ARG A 10 -7.57 1.80 -2.45
N ILE A 11 -7.00 1.82 -1.25
CA ILE A 11 -5.63 1.36 -0.98
C ILE A 11 -5.54 -0.15 -1.13
N ILE A 12 -6.47 -0.89 -0.53
CA ILE A 12 -6.50 -2.37 -0.62
C ILE A 12 -6.67 -2.85 -2.06
N ARG A 13 -7.54 -2.21 -2.85
CA ARG A 13 -7.69 -2.54 -4.28
C ARG A 13 -6.38 -2.41 -5.07
N ARG A 14 -5.46 -1.55 -4.63
CA ARG A 14 -4.15 -1.34 -5.27
C ARG A 14 -3.05 -2.23 -4.69
N LEU A 15 -2.96 -2.34 -3.36
CA LEU A 15 -1.83 -2.96 -2.67
C LEU A 15 -2.10 -4.40 -2.20
N GLY A 16 -3.36 -4.85 -2.21
CA GLY A 16 -3.77 -6.14 -1.67
C GLY A 16 -4.25 -6.07 -0.23
N THR A 17 -4.29 -7.22 0.44
CA THR A 17 -4.83 -7.38 1.79
C THR A 17 -3.91 -6.74 2.83
N LEU A 18 -4.48 -5.85 3.66
CA LEU A 18 -3.78 -5.14 4.73
C LEU A 18 -4.62 -5.19 6.00
N PRO A 19 -4.44 -6.20 6.89
CA PRO A 19 -5.28 -6.37 8.06
C PRO A 19 -5.18 -5.21 9.05
N GLY A 20 -3.98 -4.63 9.21
CA GLY A 20 -3.79 -3.42 10.03
C GLY A 20 -4.50 -2.16 9.53
N LEU A 21 -5.00 -2.14 8.28
CA LEU A 21 -5.69 -0.99 7.71
C LEU A 21 -7.23 -1.12 7.78
N THR A 22 -7.79 -2.26 7.36
CA THR A 22 -9.24 -2.54 7.42
C THR A 22 -9.52 -4.02 7.23
N ASN A 23 -10.54 -4.53 7.92
CA ASN A 23 -11.02 -5.91 7.80
C ASN A 23 -11.98 -6.12 6.62
N LYS A 24 -12.44 -5.05 5.98
CA LYS A 24 -13.36 -5.10 4.83
C LYS A 24 -12.66 -5.69 3.60
N THR A 25 -13.21 -6.78 3.07
CA THR A 25 -12.82 -7.31 1.75
C THR A 25 -13.44 -6.45 0.65
N PRO A 26 -12.66 -5.98 -0.34
CA PRO A 26 -13.22 -5.22 -1.45
C PRO A 26 -14.08 -6.15 -2.30
N GLN A 27 -15.38 -5.89 -2.36
CA GLN A 27 -16.23 -6.54 -3.37
C GLN A 27 -15.79 -6.03 -4.75
N LEU A 28 -15.23 -6.94 -5.55
CA LEU A 28 -14.96 -6.71 -6.96
C LEU A 28 -16.30 -6.79 -7.67
N LYS A 29 -16.94 -5.65 -7.93
CA LYS A 29 -18.13 -5.62 -8.79
C LYS A 29 -17.71 -6.10 -10.18
N SER A 30 -18.25 -7.23 -10.63
CA SER A 30 -17.92 -7.86 -11.92
C SER A 30 -18.20 -6.96 -13.14
N GLY A 31 -18.93 -5.85 -12.97
CA GLY A 31 -19.34 -4.95 -14.05
C GLY A 31 -18.42 -3.76 -14.38
N SER A 32 -17.30 -3.56 -13.68
CA SER A 32 -16.37 -2.43 -13.94
C SER A 32 -15.00 -2.92 -14.46
N ILE A 33 -15.02 -3.99 -15.25
CA ILE A 33 -13.85 -4.54 -15.96
C ILE A 33 -13.61 -3.70 -17.23
N ASN A 34 -13.47 -2.38 -17.14
CA ASN A 34 -13.20 -1.57 -18.35
C ASN A 34 -12.19 -0.46 -18.06
N GLN A 35 -11.02 -0.90 -17.61
CA GLN A 35 -9.77 -0.44 -18.19
C GLN A 35 -8.83 -1.59 -17.96
N SER A 36 -8.69 -2.44 -18.97
CA SER A 36 -7.53 -3.30 -19.11
C SER A 36 -6.32 -2.42 -18.82
N THR A 37 -5.76 -2.55 -17.61
CA THR A 37 -4.39 -2.11 -17.42
C THR A 37 -3.64 -2.99 -18.39
N SER A 38 -3.32 -2.42 -19.56
CA SER A 38 -2.39 -2.97 -20.54
C SER A 38 -1.38 -3.79 -19.75
N ASN A 39 -1.24 -5.08 -20.08
CA ASN A 39 -0.37 -6.05 -19.41
C ASN A 39 1.09 -5.57 -19.48
N LYS A 40 1.38 -4.45 -18.81
CA LYS A 40 2.67 -3.79 -18.76
C LYS A 40 3.43 -4.53 -17.69
N LYS A 41 4.57 -5.06 -18.10
CA LYS A 41 5.54 -5.66 -17.20
C LYS A 41 5.77 -4.70 -16.04
N ILE A 42 5.60 -5.20 -14.82
CA ILE A 42 5.83 -4.44 -13.62
C ILE A 42 7.35 -4.21 -13.53
N SER A 43 7.76 -2.95 -13.40
CA SER A 43 9.18 -2.63 -13.21
C SER A 43 9.66 -3.04 -11.82
N GLN A 44 10.95 -3.36 -11.68
CA GLN A 44 11.55 -3.67 -10.38
C GLN A 44 11.29 -2.56 -9.34
N TYR A 45 11.40 -1.30 -9.77
CA TYR A 45 11.08 -0.15 -8.92
C TYR A 45 9.63 -0.16 -8.41
N ARG A 46 8.66 -0.53 -9.27
CA ARG A 46 7.25 -0.59 -8.87
C ARG A 46 7.01 -1.67 -7.81
N ILE A 47 7.66 -2.83 -7.94
CA ILE A 47 7.58 -3.92 -6.94
C ILE A 47 8.07 -3.41 -5.59
N LEU A 48 9.27 -2.82 -5.54
CA LEU A 48 9.86 -2.27 -4.30
C LEU A 48 9.00 -1.17 -3.69
N LEU A 49 8.42 -0.30 -4.53
CA LEU A 49 7.54 0.77 -4.09
C LEU A 49 6.26 0.22 -3.47
N GLU A 50 5.63 -0.79 -4.09
CA GLU A 50 4.41 -1.41 -3.57
C GLU A 50 4.68 -2.07 -2.21
N GLU A 51 5.80 -2.78 -2.04
CA GLU A 51 6.21 -3.34 -0.75
C GLU A 51 6.42 -2.27 0.34
N LYS A 52 7.11 -1.17 0.01
CA LYS A 52 7.26 -0.02 0.93
C LYS A 52 5.89 0.53 1.35
N GLN A 53 4.96 0.69 0.41
CA GLN A 53 3.64 1.24 0.69
C GLN A 53 2.79 0.30 1.55
N LYS A 54 2.89 -1.03 1.37
CA LYS A 54 2.21 -2.01 2.24
C LYS A 54 2.58 -1.81 3.71
N LEU A 55 3.88 -1.73 4.03
CA LEU A 55 4.36 -1.46 5.39
C LEU A 55 3.80 -0.14 5.94
N ARG A 56 3.86 0.92 5.13
CA ARG A 56 3.40 2.24 5.55
C ARG A 56 1.93 2.25 5.95
N PHE A 57 1.07 1.66 5.12
CA PHE A 57 -0.37 1.65 5.36
C PHE A 57 -0.82 0.62 6.40
N HIS A 58 -0.10 -0.50 6.51
CA HIS A 58 -0.38 -1.51 7.52
C HIS A 58 -0.24 -0.96 8.94
N TYR A 59 0.86 -0.23 9.19
CA TYR A 59 1.17 0.32 10.52
C TYR A 59 0.73 1.79 10.69
N GLY A 60 0.23 2.44 9.64
CA GLY A 60 -0.25 3.82 9.69
C GLY A 60 0.84 4.86 9.95
N ILE A 61 2.07 4.61 9.51
CA ILE A 61 3.24 5.47 9.71
C ILE A 61 3.47 6.44 8.54
N THR A 62 4.20 7.52 8.78
CA THR A 62 4.63 8.44 7.71
C THR A 62 5.94 7.98 7.07
N GLU A 63 6.24 8.41 5.85
CA GLU A 63 7.49 8.01 5.17
C GLU A 63 8.74 8.50 5.93
N ARG A 64 8.68 9.72 6.51
CA ARG A 64 9.76 10.25 7.33
C ARG A 64 10.04 9.38 8.56
N GLN A 65 8.99 8.88 9.21
CA GLN A 65 9.13 7.96 10.34
C GLN A 65 9.71 6.62 9.91
N LEU A 66 9.22 6.05 8.79
CA LEU A 66 9.76 4.81 8.25
C LEU A 66 11.26 4.92 7.94
N LEU A 67 11.68 6.02 7.30
CA LEU A 67 13.10 6.28 7.03
C LEU A 67 13.93 6.37 8.31
N ASN A 68 13.41 7.00 9.35
CA ASN A 68 14.09 7.07 10.65
C ASN A 68 14.24 5.67 11.26
N TYR A 69 13.20 4.83 11.22
CA TYR A 69 13.29 3.45 11.69
C TYR A 69 14.34 2.63 10.93
N VAL A 70 14.41 2.78 9.61
CA VAL A 70 15.44 2.11 8.81
C VAL A 70 16.84 2.57 9.20
N ARG A 71 17.06 3.87 9.44
CA ARG A 71 18.36 4.38 9.90
C ARG A 71 18.75 3.84 11.27
N ILE A 72 17.80 3.76 12.20
CA ILE A 72 18.02 3.17 13.52
C ILE A 72 18.36 1.69 13.39
N ALA A 73 17.58 0.92 12.61
CA ALA A 73 17.79 -0.50 12.39
C ALA A 73 19.10 -0.84 11.65
N ARG A 74 19.65 0.09 10.86
CA ARG A 74 20.97 -0.07 10.23
C ARG A 74 22.15 0.25 11.14
N LYS A 75 21.89 0.99 12.23
CA LYS A 75 22.90 1.36 13.22
C LYS A 75 23.02 0.31 14.32
N ALA A 76 21.90 -0.34 14.65
CA ALA A 76 21.87 -1.56 15.46
C ALA A 76 22.55 -2.70 14.70
#